data_AF-A0A2A2WCK9-F1
#
_entry.id   AF-A0A2A2WCK9-F1
#
_cell.length_a   1.000
_cell.length_b   1.000
_cell.length_c   1.000
_cell.angle_alpha   90.00
_cell.angle_beta   90.00
_cell.angle_gamma   90.00
#
_symmetry.space_group_name_H-M   'P 1'
#
loop_
_entity.id
_entity.type
_entity.pdbx_description
1 polymer ?
#
loop_
_entity_poly.entity_id
_entity_poly.type
_entity_poly.pdbx_seq_one_letter_code
_entity_poly.pdbx_strand_id
1 'polypeptide(L)'
;MARPLCSLLFLLSASLLPASLLPANDWSADDDTFDPSLQSVVIGDRSWIGDPSPFVHLASSRTGYTYVNATNYSGLDPAVQLSLMVPLKAGESQPPGGGMLMLNQEQTEAFIKAITDAIESKPGETNEGVQIKTSLEGAQWSLAAANDNDARVLHLENKTKEKTHRYRFSVNASKKLLGAIKHSLEKLESPAEE
;
A
#
# COMPACT_ATOMS: atom_id res chain seq x y z
N MET A 1 4.48 -52.70 55.29
CA MET A 1 4.97 -51.30 55.40
C MET A 1 5.29 -50.82 54.00
N ALA A 2 4.76 -49.66 53.63
CA ALA A 2 4.70 -49.17 52.27
C ALA A 2 5.80 -48.15 51.96
N ARG A 3 6.29 -48.20 50.69
CA ARG A 3 6.99 -47.16 49.89
C ARG A 3 8.41 -46.77 50.37
N PRO A 4 9.37 -46.46 49.45
CA PRO A 4 9.21 -45.40 48.46
C PRO A 4 9.76 -45.58 47.03
N LEU A 5 9.16 -44.73 46.18
CA LEU A 5 9.71 -43.93 45.09
C LEU A 5 10.36 -44.63 43.88
N CYS A 6 9.52 -44.77 42.84
CA CYS A 6 9.84 -44.37 41.47
C CYS A 6 10.75 -43.14 41.40
N SER A 7 11.83 -43.23 40.65
CA SER A 7 12.40 -42.10 39.89
C SER A 7 13.28 -42.63 38.77
N LEU A 8 13.42 -41.82 37.73
CA LEU A 8 14.17 -41.99 36.48
C LEU A 8 13.48 -42.71 35.32
N LEU A 9 12.46 -42.04 34.77
CA LEU A 9 12.28 -41.99 33.32
C LEU A 9 13.28 -40.96 32.76
N PHE A 10 14.36 -41.43 32.12
CA PHE A 10 15.21 -40.61 31.27
C PHE A 10 14.43 -40.29 29.99
N LEU A 11 13.77 -39.12 29.96
CA LEU A 11 13.20 -38.58 28.74
C LEU A 11 14.34 -38.07 27.85
N LEU A 12 14.62 -38.84 26.82
CA LEU A 12 15.45 -38.49 25.67
C LEU A 12 14.75 -37.36 24.89
N SER A 13 14.87 -36.13 25.35
CA SER A 13 14.43 -34.94 24.60
C SER A 13 15.42 -34.69 23.47
N ALA A 14 15.18 -35.38 22.35
CA ALA A 14 15.81 -35.11 21.07
C ALA A 14 15.52 -33.66 20.66
N SER A 15 16.57 -32.85 20.72
CA SER A 15 16.93 -31.78 19.77
C SER A 15 15.91 -31.54 18.64
N LEU A 16 14.96 -30.64 18.88
CA LEU A 16 14.23 -29.90 17.86
C LEU A 16 14.62 -28.42 17.99
N LEU A 17 15.84 -28.12 17.53
CA LEU A 17 16.25 -26.77 17.13
C LEU A 17 15.87 -26.56 15.67
N PRO A 18 15.69 -25.31 15.25
CA PRO A 18 14.49 -24.51 15.37
C PRO A 18 13.68 -24.59 14.07
N ALA A 19 12.35 -24.63 14.17
CA ALA A 19 11.53 -24.25 13.03
C ALA A 19 11.95 -22.82 12.66
N SER A 20 12.55 -22.70 11.49
CA SER A 20 12.97 -21.45 10.90
C SER A 20 11.74 -20.57 10.75
N LEU A 21 11.50 -19.74 11.76
CA LEU A 21 10.82 -18.47 11.59
C LEU A 21 11.71 -17.69 10.63
N LEU A 22 11.53 -17.93 9.33
CA LEU A 22 11.92 -16.95 8.33
C LEU A 22 11.17 -15.70 8.75
N PRO A 23 11.85 -14.62 9.23
CA PRO A 23 11.17 -13.36 9.32
C PRO A 23 10.60 -13.11 7.92
N ALA A 24 9.30 -12.81 7.84
CA ALA A 24 8.82 -12.04 6.71
C ALA A 24 9.84 -10.90 6.58
N ASN A 25 10.49 -10.77 5.42
CA ASN A 25 11.39 -9.65 5.18
C ASN A 25 10.54 -8.39 5.36
N ASP A 26 10.55 -7.85 6.59
CA ASP A 26 9.99 -6.57 6.92
C ASP A 26 10.80 -5.59 6.09
N TRP A 27 10.12 -5.10 5.05
CA TRP A 27 10.58 -4.05 4.18
C TRP A 27 11.25 -2.95 5.02
N SER A 28 12.49 -2.57 4.66
CA SER A 28 13.30 -1.60 5.39
C SER A 28 13.22 -0.22 4.74
N ALA A 29 13.19 0.83 5.56
CA ALA A 29 13.20 2.22 5.11
C ALA A 29 14.55 2.68 4.54
N ASP A 30 15.60 1.88 4.79
CA ASP A 30 16.99 2.15 4.40
C ASP A 30 17.40 1.33 3.15
N ASP A 31 16.41 0.78 2.43
CA ASP A 31 16.66 0.01 1.21
C ASP A 31 16.90 0.95 0.02
N ASP A 32 18.16 1.07 -0.42
CA ASP A 32 18.69 1.92 -1.50
C ASP A 32 18.17 1.56 -2.92
N THR A 33 17.12 0.74 -3.03
CA THR A 33 16.63 0.19 -4.31
C THR A 33 15.51 1.00 -4.99
N PHE A 34 15.17 2.18 -4.48
CA PHE A 34 14.14 3.05 -5.06
C PHE A 34 14.60 3.72 -6.36
N ASP A 35 14.08 3.27 -7.51
CA ASP A 35 14.26 3.89 -8.84
C ASP A 35 12.90 4.09 -9.56
N PRO A 36 12.36 5.32 -9.62
CA PRO A 36 11.07 5.63 -10.25
C PRO A 36 11.12 5.69 -11.79
N SER A 37 12.29 5.45 -12.42
CA SER A 37 12.44 5.44 -13.88
C SER A 37 12.15 4.07 -14.52
N LEU A 38 12.09 3.00 -13.72
CA LEU A 38 11.87 1.63 -14.20
C LEU A 38 10.41 1.41 -14.67
N GLN A 39 10.22 1.12 -15.97
CA GLN A 39 8.93 0.76 -16.55
C GLN A 39 8.52 -0.65 -16.07
N SER A 40 7.33 -0.78 -15.46
CA SER A 40 6.91 -1.96 -14.71
C SER A 40 6.63 -3.20 -15.57
N VAL A 41 7.02 -4.39 -15.08
CA VAL A 41 6.51 -5.70 -15.54
C VAL A 41 6.18 -6.54 -14.31
N VAL A 42 4.98 -7.15 -14.29
CA VAL A 42 4.56 -8.12 -13.25
C VAL A 42 5.01 -9.52 -13.69
N ILE A 43 5.92 -10.16 -12.94
CA ILE A 43 6.32 -11.56 -13.18
C ILE A 43 5.91 -12.42 -11.99
N GLY A 44 4.83 -13.19 -12.16
CA GLY A 44 4.43 -14.27 -11.24
C GLY A 44 4.20 -13.81 -9.80
N ASP A 45 4.67 -14.60 -8.85
CA ASP A 45 4.49 -14.41 -7.40
C ASP A 45 5.66 -13.70 -6.71
N ARG A 46 6.77 -13.40 -7.39
CA ARG A 46 8.04 -13.01 -6.72
C ARG A 46 8.98 -12.05 -7.46
N SER A 47 8.54 -11.23 -8.42
CA SER A 47 9.44 -10.20 -8.96
C SER A 47 8.71 -8.90 -9.26
N TRP A 48 9.14 -7.84 -8.57
CA TRP A 48 8.57 -6.50 -8.60
C TRP A 48 9.61 -5.56 -9.21
N ILE A 49 9.42 -5.18 -10.47
CA ILE A 49 10.25 -4.18 -11.16
C ILE A 49 9.46 -2.87 -11.18
N GLY A 50 10.07 -1.76 -10.75
CA GLY A 50 9.43 -0.45 -10.59
C GLY A 50 9.03 -0.09 -9.15
N ASP A 51 9.54 -0.84 -8.16
CA ASP A 51 9.36 -0.67 -6.73
C ASP A 51 8.00 -0.01 -6.36
N PRO A 52 6.86 -0.69 -6.54
CA PRO A 52 5.57 -0.08 -6.29
C PRO A 52 5.34 0.12 -4.79
N SER A 53 4.64 1.19 -4.41
CA SER A 53 4.26 1.38 -3.01
C SER A 53 3.27 0.28 -2.58
N PRO A 54 3.58 -0.52 -1.54
CA PRO A 54 2.70 -1.57 -1.06
C PRO A 54 1.63 -1.01 -0.10
N PHE A 55 0.49 -1.68 -0.04
CA PHE A 55 -0.56 -1.40 0.95
C PHE A 55 -1.21 -2.69 1.44
N VAL A 56 -1.94 -2.63 2.55
CA VAL A 56 -2.78 -3.74 3.04
C VAL A 56 -4.25 -3.39 2.83
N HIS A 57 -4.97 -4.20 2.05
CA HIS A 57 -6.42 -4.12 1.98
C HIS A 57 -7.02 -4.72 3.25
N LEU A 58 -7.64 -3.89 4.10
CA LEU A 58 -8.00 -4.29 5.46
C LEU A 58 -9.08 -5.38 5.52
N ALA A 59 -10.07 -5.34 4.64
CA ALA A 59 -11.17 -6.32 4.65
C ALA A 59 -10.72 -7.75 4.27
N SER A 60 -9.68 -7.89 3.45
CA SER A 60 -9.15 -9.19 3.03
C SER A 60 -7.78 -9.53 3.62
N SER A 61 -7.19 -8.61 4.38
CA SER A 61 -5.82 -8.67 4.92
C SER A 61 -4.76 -9.03 3.85
N ARG A 62 -4.95 -8.55 2.61
CA ARG A 62 -4.01 -8.83 1.50
C ARG A 62 -3.10 -7.65 1.25
N THR A 63 -1.84 -7.93 0.97
CA THR A 63 -0.92 -6.97 0.39
C THR A 63 -1.30 -6.71 -1.06
N GLY A 64 -1.58 -5.45 -1.37
CA GLY A 64 -1.74 -4.93 -2.72
C GLY A 64 -0.65 -3.92 -3.05
N TYR A 65 -0.67 -3.45 -4.29
CA TYR A 65 0.41 -2.64 -4.84
C TYR A 65 -0.15 -1.52 -5.70
N THR A 66 0.56 -0.40 -5.68
CA THR A 66 0.19 0.78 -6.46
C THR A 66 0.83 0.76 -7.84
N TYR A 67 0.17 1.38 -8.80
CA TYR A 67 0.76 1.78 -10.07
C TYR A 67 0.39 3.24 -10.33
N VAL A 68 1.39 4.07 -10.61
CA VAL A 68 1.21 5.51 -10.83
C VAL A 68 1.77 5.85 -12.20
N ASN A 69 0.99 6.59 -13.00
CA ASN A 69 1.44 7.02 -14.31
C ASN A 69 0.86 8.39 -14.67
N ALA A 70 1.59 9.13 -15.51
CA ALA A 70 1.09 10.28 -16.24
C ALA A 70 0.27 9.80 -17.44
N THR A 71 -0.93 10.33 -17.62
CA THR A 71 -1.82 9.93 -18.71
C THR A 71 -2.38 11.14 -19.44
N ASN A 72 -2.54 11.01 -20.75
CA ASN A 72 -3.15 12.01 -21.61
C ASN A 72 -4.13 11.30 -22.56
N TYR A 73 -5.27 10.89 -22.02
CA TYR A 73 -6.30 10.21 -22.79
C TYR A 73 -7.11 11.23 -23.61
N SER A 74 -7.41 10.90 -24.86
CA SER A 74 -8.21 11.77 -25.72
C SER A 74 -9.58 12.06 -25.10
N GLY A 75 -9.92 13.35 -25.00
CA GLY A 75 -11.19 13.81 -24.42
C GLY A 75 -11.20 13.95 -22.89
N LEU A 76 -10.06 13.76 -22.22
CA LEU A 76 -9.87 14.02 -20.80
C LEU A 76 -8.69 14.98 -20.60
N ASP A 77 -8.72 15.75 -19.51
CA ASP A 77 -7.56 16.54 -19.11
C ASP A 77 -6.38 15.62 -18.79
N PRO A 78 -5.13 16.03 -19.10
CA PRO A 78 -3.94 15.30 -18.64
C PRO A 78 -4.00 15.07 -17.13
N ALA A 79 -3.73 13.84 -16.72
CA ALA A 79 -4.01 13.38 -15.37
C ALA A 79 -2.96 12.40 -14.87
N VAL A 80 -2.70 12.45 -13.56
CA VAL A 80 -2.02 11.39 -12.84
C VAL A 80 -3.04 10.30 -12.52
N GLN A 81 -2.77 9.11 -13.05
CA GLN A 81 -3.52 7.90 -12.75
C GLN A 81 -2.84 7.15 -11.62
N LEU A 82 -3.57 6.89 -10.53
CA LEU A 82 -3.16 5.99 -9.44
C LEU A 82 -4.08 4.77 -9.43
N SER A 83 -3.51 3.58 -9.66
CA SER A 83 -4.22 2.31 -9.56
C SER A 83 -3.81 1.54 -8.31
N LEU A 84 -4.78 0.99 -7.59
CA LEU A 84 -4.61 0.09 -6.45
C LEU A 84 -4.97 -1.33 -6.89
N MET A 85 -3.98 -2.20 -6.93
CA MET A 85 -4.13 -3.58 -7.38
C MET A 85 -4.04 -4.54 -6.21
N VAL A 86 -5.08 -5.34 -6.00
CA VAL A 86 -5.07 -6.42 -5.00
C VAL A 86 -5.00 -7.76 -5.73
N PRO A 87 -3.97 -8.60 -5.49
CA PRO A 87 -3.81 -9.85 -6.22
C PRO A 87 -4.91 -10.87 -5.91
N LEU A 88 -5.21 -11.68 -6.93
CA LEU A 88 -6.06 -12.87 -6.80
C LEU A 88 -5.36 -13.95 -5.99
N LYS A 89 -6.13 -14.75 -5.26
CA LYS A 89 -5.67 -16.05 -4.77
C LYS A 89 -6.07 -17.15 -5.76
N ALA A 90 -5.38 -18.28 -5.70
CA ALA A 90 -5.74 -19.46 -6.49
C ALA A 90 -7.21 -19.82 -6.29
N GLY A 91 -7.95 -19.98 -7.39
CA GLY A 91 -9.38 -20.27 -7.38
C GLY A 91 -10.30 -19.05 -7.37
N GLU A 92 -9.78 -17.82 -7.36
CA GLU A 92 -10.60 -16.61 -7.44
C GLU A 92 -10.68 -16.04 -8.86
N SER A 93 -11.87 -15.55 -9.23
CA SER A 93 -12.12 -14.92 -10.53
C SER A 93 -12.09 -13.39 -10.49
N GLN A 94 -12.16 -12.78 -9.31
CA GLN A 94 -12.20 -11.33 -9.13
C GLN A 94 -11.41 -10.91 -7.88
N PRO A 95 -10.69 -9.76 -7.95
CA PRO A 95 -9.94 -9.28 -6.81
C PRO A 95 -10.89 -8.81 -5.71
N PRO A 96 -10.52 -8.98 -4.42
CA PRO A 96 -11.39 -8.62 -3.30
C PRO A 96 -11.54 -7.11 -3.11
N GLY A 97 -10.79 -6.32 -3.87
CA GLY A 97 -10.82 -4.87 -3.86
C GLY A 97 -9.81 -4.32 -4.85
N GLY A 98 -9.75 -3.00 -4.90
CA GLY A 98 -8.87 -2.25 -5.77
C GLY A 98 -9.55 -0.95 -6.15
N GLY A 99 -8.91 -0.14 -6.97
CA GLY A 99 -9.52 1.10 -7.40
C GLY A 99 -8.57 1.92 -8.23
N MET A 100 -9.12 2.97 -8.81
CA MET A 100 -8.39 3.88 -9.64
C MET A 100 -8.78 5.30 -9.25
N LEU A 101 -7.78 6.15 -9.08
CA LEU A 101 -7.93 7.59 -9.00
C LEU A 101 -7.37 8.16 -10.30
N MET A 102 -8.12 9.06 -10.91
CA MET A 102 -7.68 9.85 -12.04
C MET A 102 -7.76 11.31 -11.58
N LEU A 103 -6.60 11.93 -11.44
CA LEU A 103 -6.45 13.24 -10.83
C LEU A 103 -5.83 14.17 -11.87
N ASN A 104 -6.54 15.23 -12.26
CA ASN A 104 -5.89 16.29 -13.06
C ASN A 104 -4.80 17.00 -12.23
N GLN A 105 -4.09 17.97 -12.82
CA GLN A 105 -2.99 18.66 -12.15
C GLN A 105 -3.38 19.24 -10.77
N GLU A 106 -4.43 20.06 -10.72
CA GLU A 106 -4.90 20.68 -9.47
C GLU A 106 -5.30 19.64 -8.41
N GLN A 107 -6.02 18.58 -8.83
CA GLN A 107 -6.41 17.49 -7.94
C GLN A 107 -5.19 16.70 -7.43
N THR A 108 -4.17 16.54 -8.27
CA THR A 108 -2.92 15.85 -7.93
C THR A 108 -2.15 16.65 -6.88
N GLU A 109 -2.01 17.95 -7.05
CA GLU A 109 -1.36 18.84 -6.08
C GLU A 109 -2.09 18.82 -4.73
N ALA A 110 -3.42 18.89 -4.74
CA ALA A 110 -4.23 18.77 -3.54
C ALA A 110 -4.04 17.42 -2.85
N PHE A 111 -3.93 16.34 -3.62
CA PHE A 111 -3.69 15.00 -3.08
C PHE A 111 -2.28 14.83 -2.50
N ILE A 112 -1.26 15.36 -3.19
CA ILE A 112 0.13 15.45 -2.69
C ILE A 112 0.15 16.16 -1.33
N LYS A 113 -0.53 17.29 -1.22
CA LYS A 113 -0.63 18.04 0.04
C LYS A 113 -1.31 17.20 1.12
N ALA A 114 -2.45 16.57 0.82
CA ALA A 114 -3.17 15.75 1.79
C ALA A 114 -2.34 14.56 2.31
N ILE A 115 -1.59 13.89 1.44
CA ILE A 115 -0.66 12.82 1.84
C ILE A 115 0.46 13.37 2.73
N THR A 116 1.04 14.51 2.35
CA THR A 116 2.14 15.15 3.09
C THR A 116 1.67 15.54 4.49
N ASP A 117 0.54 16.25 4.61
CA ASP A 117 -0.05 16.64 5.89
C ASP A 117 -0.37 15.40 6.76
N ALA A 118 -0.87 14.32 6.16
CA ALA A 118 -1.18 13.09 6.88
C ALA A 118 0.09 12.37 7.41
N ILE A 119 1.18 12.36 6.63
CA ILE A 119 2.48 11.82 7.04
C ILE A 119 3.09 12.64 8.18
N GLU A 120 2.96 13.97 8.13
CA GLU A 120 3.58 14.91 9.08
C GLU A 120 2.74 15.16 10.34
N SER A 121 1.48 14.71 10.38
CA SER A 121 0.59 14.85 11.54
C SER A 121 1.17 14.23 12.82
N LYS A 122 0.97 14.88 13.98
CA LYS A 122 1.57 14.41 15.24
C LYS A 122 0.91 13.12 15.70
N PRO A 123 1.65 12.17 16.34
CA PRO A 123 1.04 10.98 16.94
C PRO A 123 -0.14 11.34 17.86
N GLY A 124 -1.28 10.68 17.65
CA GLY A 124 -2.53 10.96 18.37
C GLY A 124 -3.47 11.97 17.71
N GLU A 125 -2.99 12.74 16.71
CA GLU A 125 -3.88 13.49 15.83
C GLU A 125 -4.53 12.51 14.84
N THR A 126 -5.85 12.37 14.94
CA THR A 126 -6.69 11.78 13.90
C THR A 126 -7.32 12.91 13.13
N ASN A 127 -6.93 13.07 11.88
CA ASN A 127 -7.58 14.02 10.99
C ASN A 127 -8.87 13.39 10.46
N GLU A 128 -9.96 14.16 10.46
CA GLU A 128 -11.16 13.78 9.70
C GLU A 128 -10.74 13.50 8.25
N GLY A 129 -11.28 12.44 7.66
CA GLY A 129 -10.85 11.99 6.33
C GLY A 129 -11.01 13.09 5.29
N VAL A 130 -9.91 13.48 4.65
CA VAL A 130 -9.90 14.45 3.57
C VAL A 130 -10.50 13.79 2.33
N GLN A 131 -11.60 14.35 1.83
CA GLN A 131 -12.23 13.88 0.60
C GLN A 131 -11.32 14.19 -0.59
N ILE A 132 -11.03 13.18 -1.40
CA ILE A 132 -10.23 13.31 -2.61
C ILE A 132 -11.19 13.44 -3.79
N LYS A 133 -11.16 14.61 -4.44
CA LYS A 133 -11.88 14.84 -5.68
C LYS A 133 -11.15 14.14 -6.81
N THR A 134 -11.88 13.36 -7.60
CA THR A 134 -11.34 12.68 -8.79
C THR A 134 -12.16 13.05 -10.02
N SER A 135 -11.57 12.92 -11.20
CA SER A 135 -12.28 13.11 -12.48
C SER A 135 -13.28 11.99 -12.80
N LEU A 136 -13.36 10.93 -11.98
CA LEU A 136 -14.30 9.82 -12.16
C LEU A 136 -15.58 10.03 -11.34
N GLU A 137 -16.73 10.12 -12.02
CA GLU A 137 -18.02 10.27 -11.37
C GLU A 137 -18.36 9.06 -10.48
N GLY A 138 -18.89 9.33 -9.28
CA GLY A 138 -19.36 8.30 -8.36
C GLY A 138 -18.28 7.63 -7.50
N ALA A 139 -17.00 7.93 -7.71
CA ALA A 139 -15.92 7.45 -6.86
C ALA A 139 -15.80 8.34 -5.61
N GLN A 140 -16.03 7.77 -4.43
CA GLN A 140 -15.92 8.48 -3.15
C GLN A 140 -14.62 8.08 -2.46
N TRP A 141 -13.58 8.85 -2.69
CA TRP A 141 -12.26 8.62 -2.12
C TRP A 141 -12.02 9.53 -0.92
N SER A 142 -11.40 9.00 0.13
CA SER A 142 -10.93 9.81 1.26
C SER A 142 -9.61 9.32 1.82
N LEU A 143 -8.81 10.24 2.36
CA LEU A 143 -7.53 9.95 3.00
C LEU A 143 -7.57 10.36 4.47
N ALA A 144 -7.14 9.48 5.37
CA ALA A 144 -7.02 9.79 6.79
C ALA A 144 -5.68 9.29 7.35
N ALA A 145 -5.10 10.06 8.28
CA ALA A 145 -4.06 9.56 9.15
C ALA A 145 -4.70 8.75 10.29
N ALA A 146 -4.13 7.58 10.60
CA ALA A 146 -4.60 6.68 11.65
C ALA A 146 -3.41 6.09 12.42
N ASN A 147 -3.69 5.33 13.48
CA ASN A 147 -2.67 4.59 14.23
C ASN A 147 -3.08 3.12 14.31
N ASP A 148 -2.17 2.23 13.95
CA ASP A 148 -2.31 0.78 14.10
C ASP A 148 -1.20 0.30 15.04
N ASN A 149 -1.54 -0.22 16.23
CA ASN A 149 -0.58 -0.71 17.24
C ASN A 149 0.56 0.28 17.52
N ASP A 150 0.22 1.53 17.84
CA ASP A 150 1.15 2.65 18.09
C ASP A 150 2.02 3.07 16.89
N ALA A 151 1.86 2.43 15.72
CA ALA A 151 2.48 2.86 14.48
C ALA A 151 1.53 3.75 13.67
N ARG A 152 2.04 4.90 13.21
CA ARG A 152 1.32 5.81 12.31
C ARG A 152 1.12 5.13 10.95
N VAL A 153 -0.09 5.24 10.43
CA VAL A 153 -0.47 4.71 9.10
C VAL A 153 -1.36 5.71 8.37
N LEU A 154 -1.42 5.59 7.05
CA LEU A 154 -2.39 6.29 6.21
C LEU A 154 -3.45 5.31 5.74
N HIS A 155 -4.71 5.73 5.83
CA HIS A 155 -5.85 5.01 5.30
C HIS A 155 -6.39 5.77 4.09
N LEU A 156 -6.23 5.17 2.92
CA LEU A 156 -6.96 5.55 1.73
C LEU A 156 -8.24 4.71 1.68
N GLU A 157 -9.38 5.34 1.54
CA GLU A 157 -10.68 4.68 1.53
C GLU A 157 -11.41 4.96 0.22
N ASN A 158 -11.98 3.92 -0.38
CA ASN A 158 -12.88 4.00 -1.53
C ASN A 158 -14.26 3.50 -1.10
N LYS A 159 -15.24 4.40 -1.07
CA LYS A 159 -16.63 4.06 -0.79
C LYS A 159 -17.39 3.90 -2.10
N THR A 160 -17.83 2.68 -2.34
CA THR A 160 -18.75 2.33 -3.42
C THR A 160 -20.18 2.21 -2.87
N LYS A 161 -21.17 2.01 -3.75
CA LYS A 161 -22.56 1.76 -3.33
C LYS A 161 -22.70 0.51 -2.45
N GLU A 162 -21.84 -0.48 -2.66
CA GLU A 162 -21.96 -1.81 -2.06
C GLU A 162 -21.01 -2.00 -0.87
N LYS A 163 -19.80 -1.46 -0.98
CA LYS A 163 -18.69 -1.73 -0.05
C LYS A 163 -17.82 -0.51 0.16
N THR A 164 -17.25 -0.44 1.35
CA THR A 164 -16.13 0.45 1.66
C THR A 164 -14.84 -0.35 1.65
N HIS A 165 -13.91 0.03 0.80
CA HIS A 165 -12.57 -0.54 0.75
C HIS A 165 -11.59 0.39 1.46
N ARG A 166 -10.84 -0.15 2.42
CA ARG A 166 -9.79 0.61 3.12
C ARG A 166 -8.43 -0.01 2.85
N TYR A 167 -7.51 0.84 2.42
CA TYR A 167 -6.14 0.51 2.06
C TYR A 167 -5.19 1.18 3.03
N ARG A 168 -4.47 0.37 3.80
CA ARG A 168 -3.51 0.83 4.79
C ARG A 168 -2.11 0.91 4.20
N PHE A 169 -1.54 2.10 4.26
CA PHE A 169 -0.15 2.36 3.93
C PHE A 169 0.63 2.61 5.22
N SER A 170 1.81 2.04 5.35
CA SER A 170 2.77 2.52 6.34
C SER A 170 3.22 3.94 5.98
N VAL A 171 3.82 4.67 6.91
CA VAL A 171 4.41 5.99 6.61
C VAL A 171 5.38 5.90 5.43
N ASN A 172 6.22 4.88 5.39
CA ASN A 172 7.23 4.77 4.35
C ASN A 172 6.63 4.38 2.99
N ALA A 173 5.66 3.47 2.97
CA ALA A 173 4.89 3.21 1.76
C ALA A 173 4.19 4.48 1.26
N SER A 174 3.69 5.32 2.17
CA SER A 174 3.06 6.60 1.82
C SER A 174 4.05 7.60 1.20
N LYS A 175 5.27 7.71 1.76
CA LYS A 175 6.34 8.54 1.18
C LYS A 175 6.74 8.07 -0.22
N LYS A 176 6.80 6.76 -0.42
CA LYS A 176 7.10 6.15 -1.70
C LYS A 176 6.00 6.40 -2.74
N LEU A 177 4.74 6.26 -2.34
CA LEU A 177 3.58 6.64 -3.17
C LEU A 177 3.64 8.11 -3.55
N LEU A 178 3.94 8.98 -2.58
CA LEU A 178 4.09 10.43 -2.80
C LEU A 178 5.17 10.74 -3.82
N GLY A 179 6.32 10.07 -3.76
CA GLY A 179 7.40 10.21 -4.74
C GLY A 179 6.95 9.83 -6.16
N ALA A 180 6.26 8.69 -6.31
CA ALA A 180 5.74 8.24 -7.60
C ALA A 180 4.67 9.19 -8.19
N ILE A 181 3.82 9.77 -7.34
CA ILE A 181 2.83 10.79 -7.75
C ILE A 181 3.52 12.06 -8.23
N LYS A 182 4.49 12.58 -7.47
CA LYS A 182 5.26 13.78 -7.86
C LYS A 182 5.99 13.58 -9.19
N HIS A 183 6.68 12.46 -9.35
CA HIS A 183 7.36 12.10 -10.60
C HIS A 183 6.39 12.02 -11.79
N SER A 184 5.19 11.47 -11.57
CA SER A 184 4.17 11.42 -12.63
C SER A 184 3.58 12.79 -12.95
N LEU A 185 3.46 13.69 -11.96
CA LEU A 185 3.03 15.06 -12.16
C LEU A 185 4.05 15.84 -13.00
N GLU A 186 5.34 15.74 -12.67
CA GLU A 186 6.43 16.38 -13.44
C GLU A 186 6.44 15.95 -14.91
N LYS A 187 6.10 14.68 -15.19
CA LYS A 187 5.94 14.17 -16.57
C LYS A 187 4.75 14.76 -17.32
N LEU A 188 3.70 15.22 -16.63
CA LEU A 188 2.59 15.94 -17.27
C LEU A 188 2.99 17.38 -17.62
N GLU A 189 3.85 17.98 -16.81
CA GLU A 189 4.31 19.37 -16.96
C GLU A 189 5.46 19.50 -17.97
N SER A 190 6.22 18.42 -18.18
CA SER A 190 7.32 18.39 -19.14
C SER A 190 6.77 18.21 -20.56
N PRO A 191 7.08 19.11 -21.52
CA PRO A 191 6.70 18.89 -22.92
C PRO A 191 7.33 17.58 -23.39
N ALA A 192 6.55 16.76 -24.10
CA ALA A 192 7.05 15.53 -24.68
C ALA A 192 8.29 15.84 -25.53
N GLU A 193 9.44 15.27 -25.17
CA GLU A 193 10.60 15.28 -26.07
C GLU A 193 10.19 14.54 -27.35
N GLU A 194 10.13 15.28 -28.46
CA GLU A 194 9.89 14.77 -29.82
C GLU A 194 11.01 13.84 -30.32
#